data_AF-A0A820QEK6-F1
#
_entry.id   AF-A0A820QEK6-F1
#
_cell.length_a   1.000
_cell.length_b   1.000
_cell.length_c   1.000
_cell.angle_alpha   90.00
_cell.angle_beta   90.00
_cell.angle_gamma   90.00
#
_symmetry.space_group_name_H-M   'P 1'
#
loop_
_entity.id
_entity.type
_entity.pdbx_description
1 polymer ?
#
loop_
_entity_poly.entity_id
_entity_poly.type
_entity_poly.pdbx_seq_one_letter_code
_entity_poly.pdbx_strand_id
1 'polypeptide(L)'
;MKQWKSPQSCNSDEVINNIAYNNETLALIIENETSNKKRIELRSLSTFDPLWSTSFNAAYHFTPWNNRVCVLKYNEWLAIDYGNSRLFHVSKDGQVKSKRSYKPTINNAVLF
;
A
#
# COMPACT_ATOMS: atom_id res chain seq x y z
N MET A 1 7.06 -2.35 36.54
CA MET A 1 6.68 -1.26 35.62
C MET A 1 6.48 -1.88 34.24
N LYS A 2 5.31 -1.76 33.60
CA LYS A 2 5.04 -2.39 32.30
C LYS A 2 5.42 -1.39 31.20
N GLN A 3 6.54 -1.62 30.52
CA GLN A 3 6.97 -0.76 29.42
C GLN A 3 6.09 -1.02 28.20
N TRP A 4 5.47 0.02 27.66
CA TRP A 4 4.72 -0.09 26.42
C TRP A 4 5.70 -0.26 25.26
N LYS A 5 5.53 -1.33 24.48
CA LYS A 5 6.30 -1.56 23.27
C LYS A 5 5.47 -1.08 22.08
N SER A 6 6.04 -0.17 21.28
CA SER A 6 5.40 0.22 20.02
C SER A 6 5.24 -1.01 19.15
N PRO A 7 4.05 -1.23 18.55
CA PRO A 7 3.88 -2.26 17.54
C PRO A 7 4.85 -2.01 16.39
N GLN A 8 5.46 -3.09 15.89
CA GLN A 8 6.39 -2.98 14.77
C GLN A 8 5.61 -2.77 13.46
N SER A 9 5.89 -1.67 12.77
CA SER A 9 5.22 -1.31 11.50
C SER A 9 5.98 -1.81 10.28
N CYS A 10 7.30 -1.68 10.31
CA CYS A 10 8.21 -1.91 9.19
C CYS A 10 9.46 -2.65 9.66
N ASN A 11 10.09 -3.38 8.74
CA ASN A 11 11.48 -3.80 8.87
C ASN A 11 12.44 -2.63 8.58
N SER A 12 13.74 -2.81 8.82
CA SER A 12 14.76 -1.76 8.66
C SER A 12 14.91 -1.23 7.23
N ASP A 13 14.47 -2.00 6.24
CA ASP A 13 14.52 -1.70 4.81
C ASP A 13 13.13 -1.38 4.22
N GLU A 14 12.15 -1.15 5.09
CA GLU A 14 10.77 -0.87 4.73
C GLU A 14 10.35 0.56 5.09
N VAL A 15 9.57 1.18 4.19
CA VAL A 15 9.01 2.52 4.37
C VAL A 15 7.51 2.52 4.12
N ILE A 16 6.76 3.31 4.89
CA ILE A 16 5.34 3.55 4.66
C ILE A 16 5.20 4.69 3.66
N ASN A 17 4.73 4.39 2.45
CA ASN A 17 4.57 5.37 1.37
C ASN A 17 3.19 6.00 1.33
N ASN A 18 2.17 5.31 1.84
CA ASN A 18 0.82 5.83 1.86
C ASN A 18 -0.01 5.24 2.99
N ILE A 19 -0.94 6.04 3.53
CA ILE A 19 -1.85 5.68 4.60
C ILE A 19 -3.25 6.13 4.21
N ALA A 20 -4.25 5.27 4.39
CA ALA A 20 -5.66 5.62 4.28
C ALA A 20 -6.43 5.08 5.48
N TYR A 21 -7.33 5.90 6.02
CA TYR A 21 -8.20 5.54 7.13
C TYR A 21 -9.59 5.12 6.65
N ASN A 22 -10.17 4.10 7.28
CA ASN A 22 -11.57 3.74 7.12
C ASN A 22 -12.07 2.94 8.32
N ASN A 23 -13.21 3.33 8.93
CA ASN A 23 -13.93 2.53 9.94
C ASN A 23 -12.99 1.84 10.96
N GLU A 24 -12.24 2.64 11.73
CA GLU A 24 -11.31 2.14 12.76
C GLU A 24 -10.15 1.28 12.24
N THR A 25 -9.87 1.33 10.94
CA THR A 25 -8.73 0.64 10.33
C THR A 25 -7.85 1.60 9.53
N LEU A 26 -6.58 1.23 9.40
CA LEU A 26 -5.57 1.94 8.62
C LEU A 26 -5.01 1.00 7.55
N ALA A 27 -5.20 1.35 6.28
CA ALA A 27 -4.52 0.70 5.18
C ALA A 27 -3.19 1.41 4.92
N LEU A 28 -2.12 0.64 4.87
CA LEU A 28 -0.75 1.09 4.69
C LEU A 28 -0.20 0.52 3.38
N ILE A 29 0.45 1.33 2.56
CA ILE A 29 1.35 0.83 1.53
C ILE A 29 2.76 0.87 2.11
N ILE A 30 3.35 -0.31 2.25
CA ILE A 30 4.71 -0.50 2.74
C ILE A 30 5.56 -0.99 1.57
N GLU A 31 6.69 -0.34 1.35
CA GLU A 31 7.65 -0.69 0.30
C GLU A 31 8.98 -1.09 0.89
N ASN A 32 9.56 -2.16 0.35
CA ASN A 32 10.88 -2.63 0.69
C ASN A 32 11.84 -2.27 -0.46
N GLU A 33 12.73 -1.32 -0.22
CA GLU A 33 13.62 -0.76 -1.25
C GLU A 33 14.66 -1.79 -1.74
N THR A 34 15.12 -2.66 -0.85
CA THR A 34 16.16 -3.65 -1.16
C THR A 34 15.63 -4.79 -2.02
N SER A 35 14.45 -5.31 -1.69
CA SER A 35 13.87 -6.51 -2.32
C SER A 35 12.88 -6.21 -3.44
N ASN A 36 12.58 -4.94 -3.71
CA ASN A 36 11.56 -4.52 -4.68
C ASN A 36 10.19 -5.19 -4.41
N LYS A 37 9.81 -5.30 -3.14
CA LYS A 37 8.52 -5.81 -2.72
C LYS A 37 7.68 -4.68 -2.16
N LYS A 38 6.40 -4.68 -2.49
CA LYS A 38 5.39 -3.82 -1.87
C LYS A 38 4.39 -4.70 -1.17
N ARG A 39 3.84 -4.23 -0.05
CA ARG A 39 2.68 -4.84 0.58
C ARG A 39 1.66 -3.78 0.94
N ILE A 40 0.38 -4.14 0.80
CA ILE A 40 -0.70 -3.41 1.43
C ILE A 40 -1.00 -4.13 2.73
N GLU A 41 -1.03 -3.41 3.82
CA GLU A 41 -1.30 -3.95 5.14
C GLU A 41 -2.44 -3.19 5.78
N LEU A 42 -3.46 -3.90 6.25
CA LEU A 42 -4.54 -3.30 7.02
C LEU A 42 -4.27 -3.53 8.50
N ARG A 43 -4.37 -2.46 9.29
CA ARG A 43 -4.17 -2.51 10.74
C ARG A 43 -5.40 -1.97 11.48
N SER A 44 -5.63 -2.50 12.68
CA SER A 44 -6.58 -1.91 13.64
C SER A 44 -6.08 -0.53 14.08
N LEU A 45 -6.94 0.49 14.15
CA LEU A 45 -6.55 1.80 14.67
C LEU A 45 -6.31 1.75 16.18
N SER A 46 -7.06 0.93 16.91
CA SER A 46 -7.03 0.90 18.38
C SER A 46 -5.82 0.15 18.94
N THR A 47 -5.40 -0.94 18.29
CA THR A 47 -4.26 -1.76 18.74
C THR A 47 -3.05 -1.65 17.83
N PHE A 48 -3.23 -1.17 16.60
CA PHE A 48 -2.22 -1.17 15.54
C PHE A 48 -1.72 -2.57 15.15
N ASP A 49 -2.46 -3.61 15.54
CA ASP A 49 -2.20 -4.98 15.10
C ASP A 49 -2.58 -5.17 13.63
N PRO A 50 -1.81 -5.98 12.88
CA PRO A 50 -2.15 -6.32 11.50
C PRO A 50 -3.40 -7.20 11.45
N LEU A 51 -4.38 -6.77 10.65
CA LEU A 51 -5.58 -7.53 10.33
C LEU A 51 -5.32 -8.46 9.14
N TRP A 52 -4.69 -7.93 8.09
CA TRP A 52 -4.22 -8.70 6.95
C TRP A 52 -3.10 -7.96 6.21
N SER A 53 -2.34 -8.71 5.40
CA SER A 53 -1.28 -8.16 4.56
C SER A 53 -1.22 -8.89 3.22
N THR A 54 -1.09 -8.13 2.14
CA THR A 54 -1.04 -8.65 0.76
C THR A 54 0.12 -8.03 0.00
N SER A 55 1.02 -8.89 -0.47
CA SER A 55 2.27 -8.48 -1.12
C SER A 55 2.20 -8.59 -2.65
N PHE A 56 2.95 -7.73 -3.33
CA PHE A 56 3.10 -7.70 -4.77
C PHE A 56 4.51 -7.22 -5.16
N ASN A 57 4.97 -7.63 -6.34
CA ASN A 57 6.27 -7.24 -6.85
C ASN A 57 6.22 -5.78 -7.33
N ALA A 58 7.16 -4.97 -6.85
CA ALA A 58 7.39 -3.62 -7.34
C ALA A 58 8.14 -3.64 -8.67
N ALA A 59 7.96 -2.60 -9.48
CA ALA A 59 8.86 -2.32 -10.58
C ALA A 59 10.16 -1.74 -9.99
N TYR A 60 11.29 -1.98 -10.66
CA TYR A 60 12.59 -1.41 -10.30
C TYR A 60 12.65 0.14 -10.43
N HIS A 61 11.55 0.81 -10.78
CA HIS A 61 11.53 2.22 -11.09
C HIS A 61 11.34 3.10 -9.84
N PHE A 62 12.27 4.05 -9.71
CA PHE A 62 12.55 5.04 -8.65
C PHE A 62 11.43 6.05 -8.29
N THR A 63 10.15 5.76 -8.51
CA THR A 63 9.06 6.67 -8.09
C THR A 63 8.20 6.06 -6.97
N PRO A 64 8.77 5.85 -5.76
CA PRO A 64 8.05 5.26 -4.62
C PRO A 64 6.88 6.13 -4.15
N TRP A 65 6.92 7.44 -4.42
CA TRP A 65 5.99 8.43 -3.85
C TRP A 65 4.61 8.51 -4.51
N ASN A 66 4.38 7.76 -5.59
CA ASN A 66 3.10 7.81 -6.32
C ASN A 66 2.19 6.61 -6.04
N ASN A 67 2.60 5.68 -5.18
CA ASN A 67 1.72 4.60 -4.78
C ASN A 67 0.62 5.13 -3.85
N ARG A 68 -0.63 4.78 -4.11
CA ARG A 68 -1.79 5.27 -3.34
C ARG A 68 -2.67 4.11 -2.93
N VAL A 69 -3.22 4.16 -1.73
CA VAL A 69 -4.33 3.31 -1.31
C VAL A 69 -5.53 4.19 -1.01
N CYS A 70 -6.71 3.78 -1.48
CA CYS A 70 -7.95 4.48 -1.18
C CYS A 70 -9.08 3.50 -0.90
N VAL A 71 -10.07 4.01 -0.17
CA VAL A 71 -11.24 3.27 0.27
C VAL A 71 -12.22 3.15 -0.90
N LEU A 72 -12.76 1.95 -1.10
CA LEU A 72 -13.90 1.68 -1.95
C LEU A 72 -15.13 1.38 -1.08
N LYS A 73 -16.31 1.26 -1.71
CA LYS A 73 -17.52 0.82 -1.02
C LYS A 73 -17.31 -0.55 -0.35
N TYR A 74 -18.07 -0.82 0.71
CA TYR A 74 -18.08 -2.10 1.43
C TYR A 74 -16.75 -2.48 2.11
N ASN A 75 -16.00 -1.48 2.59
CA ASN A 75 -14.68 -1.66 3.23
C ASN A 75 -13.66 -2.37 2.34
N GLU A 76 -13.79 -2.23 1.03
CA GLU A 76 -12.81 -2.69 0.06
C GLU A 76 -11.80 -1.59 -0.23
N TRP A 77 -10.70 -1.94 -0.88
CA TRP A 77 -9.58 -1.05 -1.08
C TRP A 77 -9.12 -1.08 -2.53
N LEU A 78 -8.74 0.09 -3.04
CA LEU A 78 -8.04 0.22 -4.31
C LEU A 78 -6.60 0.62 -4.00
N ALA A 79 -5.66 -0.20 -4.43
CA ALA A 79 -4.25 0.14 -4.38
C ALA A 79 -3.72 0.40 -5.78
N ILE A 80 -2.99 1.51 -5.91
CA ILE A 80 -2.42 2.02 -7.14
C ILE A 80 -0.92 1.82 -7.03
N ASP A 81 -0.40 0.92 -7.87
CA ASP A 81 1.03 0.70 -8.04
C ASP A 81 1.49 1.45 -9.28
N TYR A 82 1.97 2.66 -9.04
CA TYR A 82 2.32 3.59 -10.10
C TYR A 82 3.50 3.08 -10.95
N GLY A 83 4.51 2.51 -10.29
CA GLY A 83 5.73 2.03 -10.93
C GLY A 83 5.48 0.92 -11.95
N ASN A 84 4.46 0.08 -11.73
CA ASN A 84 4.06 -0.94 -12.69
C ASN A 84 2.86 -0.53 -13.58
N SER A 85 2.28 0.64 -13.36
CA SER A 85 1.02 1.08 -13.97
C SER A 85 -0.11 0.07 -13.76
N ARG A 86 -0.34 -0.33 -12.49
CA ARG A 86 -1.37 -1.32 -12.13
C ARG A 86 -2.25 -0.84 -10.99
N LEU A 87 -3.49 -1.29 -11.03
CA LEU A 87 -4.50 -1.13 -10.02
C LEU A 87 -4.83 -2.51 -9.44
N PHE A 88 -4.94 -2.58 -8.12
CA PHE A 88 -5.37 -3.75 -7.37
C PHE A 88 -6.65 -3.43 -6.63
N HIS A 89 -7.70 -4.17 -6.92
CA HIS A 89 -8.90 -4.18 -6.10
C HIS A 89 -8.75 -5.25 -5.03
N VAL A 90 -8.70 -4.81 -3.78
CA VAL A 90 -8.51 -5.67 -2.62
C VAL A 90 -9.81 -5.71 -1.83
N SER A 91 -10.27 -6.91 -1.50
CA SER A 91 -11.46 -7.13 -0.67
C SER A 91 -11.24 -6.65 0.77
N LYS A 92 -12.32 -6.58 1.55
CA LYS A 92 -12.27 -6.31 2.99
C LYS A 92 -11.36 -7.27 3.78
N ASP A 93 -11.20 -8.50 3.28
CA ASP A 93 -10.45 -9.59 3.92
C ASP A 93 -9.02 -9.71 3.35
N GLY A 94 -8.56 -8.71 2.57
CA GLY A 94 -7.20 -8.64 2.05
C GLY A 94 -6.96 -9.41 0.75
N GLN A 95 -7.94 -10.17 0.24
CA GLN A 95 -7.79 -10.91 -1.02
C GLN A 95 -7.87 -9.96 -2.23
N VAL A 96 -6.98 -10.15 -3.21
CA VAL A 96 -7.03 -9.41 -4.48
C VAL A 96 -8.18 -9.95 -5.33
N LYS A 97 -9.24 -9.16 -5.49
CA LYS A 97 -10.41 -9.49 -6.33
C LYS A 97 -10.12 -9.32 -7.80
N SER A 98 -9.41 -8.25 -8.15
CA SER A 98 -9.04 -7.99 -9.54
C SER A 98 -7.77 -7.17 -9.65
N LYS A 99 -7.13 -7.29 -10.80
CA LYS A 99 -5.93 -6.57 -11.20
C LYS A 99 -6.14 -5.98 -12.58
N ARG A 100 -5.81 -4.71 -12.75
CA ARG A 100 -5.92 -4.00 -14.04
C ARG A 100 -4.65 -3.21 -14.31
N SER A 101 -4.12 -3.33 -15.52
CA SER A 101 -3.09 -2.43 -15.99
C SER A 101 -3.75 -1.17 -16.55
N TYR A 102 -3.09 -0.02 -16.40
CA TYR A 102 -3.48 1.22 -17.05
C TYR A 102 -2.32 1.74 -17.90
N LYS A 103 -2.63 2.59 -18.87
CA LYS A 103 -1.60 3.34 -19.59
C LYS A 103 -1.23 4.55 -18.74
N PRO A 104 0.00 4.67 -18.23
CA PRO A 104 0.38 5.84 -17.46
C PRO A 104 0.29 7.08 -18.36
N THR A 105 -0.27 8.16 -17.84
CA THR A 105 -0.13 9.47 -18.48
C THR A 105 1.33 9.89 -18.43
N ILE A 106 1.81 10.50 -19.51
CA ILE A 106 3.15 11.10 -19.55
C ILE A 106 3.13 12.30 -18.58
N ASN A 107 3.78 12.16 -17.44
CA ASN A 107 4.02 13.28 -16.53
C ASN A 107 5.28 14.02 -17.01
N ASN A 108 5.23 15.35 -17.03
CA ASN A 108 6.32 16.21 -17.51
C ASN A 108 6.63 16.08 -19.01
N ALA A 109 5.60 15.98 -19.86
CA ALA A 109 5.78 16.21 -21.29
C ALA A 109 6.13 17.68 -21.52
N VAL A 110 7.43 17.99 -21.63
CA VAL A 110 7.87 19.26 -22.19
C VAL A 110 7.71 19.10 -23.70
N LEU A 111 6.68 19.72 -24.29
CA LEU A 111 6.65 19.91 -25.74
C LEU A 111 7.80 20.86 -26.09
N PHE A 112 8.72 20.43 -26.95
CA PHE A 112 9.66 21.30 -27.63
C PHE A 112 9.01 21.84 -28.90
#